data_AF-A0A1Y3BXF6-F1
#
_entry.id   AF-A0A1Y3BXF6-F1
#
_cell.length_a   1.000
_cell.length_b   1.000
_cell.length_c   1.000
_cell.angle_alpha   90.00
_cell.angle_beta   90.00
_cell.angle_gamma   90.00
#
_symmetry.space_group_name_H-M   'P 1'
#
loop_
_entity.id
_entity.type
_entity.pdbx_description
1 polymer ?
#
loop_
_entity_poly.entity_id
_entity_poly.type
_entity_poly.pdbx_seq_one_letter_code
_entity_poly.pdbx_strand_id
1 'polypeptide(L)'
;MGAILDTPHTEKTTDTGTGNDLRYGVCSMQGWRVEMEDAHCAKVGLPGLPEWSFFAVFDGHAGAYVSAHCAENLLNTILQTDSFLDYAAAASTKLSKENNTNN
;
A
#
# COMPACT_ATOMS: atom_id res chain seq x y z
N MET A 1 -3.38 8.18 30.42
CA MET A 1 -4.78 7.87 30.06
C MET A 1 -5.09 8.68 28.82
N GLY A 2 -5.31 8.01 27.69
CA GLY A 2 -5.54 8.68 26.41
C GLY A 2 -6.87 9.43 26.42
N ALA A 3 -6.88 10.64 25.88
CA ALA A 3 -8.11 11.39 25.69
C ALA A 3 -9.00 10.68 24.66
N ILE A 4 -10.29 10.60 24.96
CA ILE A 4 -11.34 10.03 24.10
C ILE A 4 -12.34 11.15 23.86
N LEU A 5 -12.91 11.22 22.66
CA LEU A 5 -13.94 12.20 22.32
C LEU A 5 -15.26 11.89 23.03
N ASP A 6 -16.10 12.91 23.24
CA ASP A 6 -17.45 12.73 23.81
C ASP A 6 -18.41 12.01 22.84
N THR A 7 -18.16 12.13 21.54
CA THR A 7 -18.89 11.43 20.47
C THR A 7 -17.90 10.98 19.39
N PRO A 8 -18.17 9.87 18.67
CA PRO A 8 -17.25 9.39 17.66
C PRO A 8 -17.33 10.27 16.42
N HIS A 9 -16.18 10.56 15.82
CA HIS A 9 -16.11 11.07 14.46
C HIS A 9 -16.46 9.95 13.48
N THR A 10 -17.66 10.02 12.90
CA THR A 10 -18.19 8.99 12.00
C THR A 10 -17.98 9.27 10.52
N GLU A 11 -17.33 10.38 10.17
CA GLU A 11 -16.94 10.67 8.79
C GLU A 11 -16.07 9.55 8.22
N LYS A 12 -16.31 9.21 6.95
CA LYS A 12 -15.59 8.15 6.24
C LYS A 12 -14.75 8.75 5.14
N THR A 13 -13.47 8.44 5.14
CA THR A 13 -12.61 8.67 3.97
C THR A 13 -12.55 7.36 3.20
N THR A 14 -13.03 7.38 1.95
CA THR A 14 -13.08 6.19 1.10
C THR A 14 -12.26 6.38 -0.15
N ASP A 15 -11.61 5.32 -0.60
CA ASP A 15 -10.96 5.25 -1.91
C ASP A 15 -11.28 3.89 -2.56
N THR A 16 -11.32 3.84 -3.88
CA THR A 16 -11.67 2.65 -4.66
C THR A 16 -10.91 2.64 -5.97
N GLY A 17 -10.64 1.45 -6.50
CA GLY A 17 -10.02 1.33 -7.81
C GLY A 17 -10.08 -0.07 -8.40
N THR A 18 -9.61 -0.17 -9.64
CA THR A 18 -9.62 -1.41 -10.42
C THR A 18 -8.37 -1.49 -11.30
N GLY A 19 -7.89 -2.70 -11.57
CA GLY A 19 -6.80 -2.99 -12.52
C GLY A 19 -6.13 -4.31 -12.18
N ASN A 20 -5.33 -4.86 -13.10
CA ASN A 20 -4.72 -6.19 -12.97
C ASN A 20 -5.75 -7.28 -12.60
N ASP A 21 -6.95 -7.21 -13.18
CA ASP A 21 -8.12 -8.03 -12.85
C ASP A 21 -8.58 -8.00 -11.38
N LEU A 22 -8.09 -7.04 -10.59
CA LEU A 22 -8.49 -6.77 -9.22
C LEU A 22 -9.47 -5.59 -9.14
N ARG A 23 -10.29 -5.60 -8.09
CA ARG A 23 -11.11 -4.47 -7.65
C ARG A 23 -10.89 -4.28 -6.16
N TYR A 24 -10.65 -3.05 -5.72
CA TYR A 24 -10.45 -2.74 -4.31
C TYR A 24 -11.34 -1.59 -3.85
N GLY A 25 -11.61 -1.59 -2.55
CA GLY A 25 -12.17 -0.47 -1.82
C GLY A 25 -11.52 -0.38 -0.45
N VAL A 26 -11.27 0.83 0.02
CA VAL A 26 -10.72 1.12 1.33
C VAL A 26 -11.55 2.21 1.99
N CYS A 27 -11.71 2.12 3.30
CA CYS A 27 -12.44 3.07 4.10
C CYS A 27 -11.73 3.25 5.44
N SER A 28 -11.51 4.48 5.85
CA SER A 28 -11.00 4.81 7.19
C SER A 28 -11.97 5.71 7.94
N MET A 29 -11.89 5.66 9.27
CA MET A 29 -12.73 6.44 10.19
C MET A 29 -11.96 6.65 11.49
N GLN A 30 -11.93 7.89 11.98
CA GLN A 30 -11.27 8.24 13.25
C GLN A 30 -11.94 7.62 14.48
N GLY A 31 -13.27 7.59 14.50
CA GLY A 31 -14.03 7.04 15.62
C GLY A 31 -13.84 7.86 16.90
N TRP A 32 -13.50 7.19 18.00
CA TRP A 32 -13.48 7.78 19.34
C TRP A 32 -12.14 8.44 19.73
N ARG A 33 -11.09 8.26 18.92
CA ARG A 33 -9.78 8.84 19.18
C ARG A 33 -9.81 10.34 18.90
N VAL A 34 -9.03 11.11 19.65
CA VAL A 34 -8.87 12.56 19.42
C VAL A 34 -8.18 12.85 18.10
N GLU A 35 -7.20 12.01 17.75
CA GLU A 35 -6.43 12.12 16.51
C GLU A 35 -6.62 10.88 15.64
N MET A 36 -6.57 11.08 14.32
CA MET A 36 -6.53 10.01 13.33
C MET A 36 -5.07 9.76 12.93
N GLU A 37 -4.52 8.63 13.37
CA GLU A 37 -3.12 8.27 13.12
C GLU A 37 -2.95 7.18 12.05
N ASP A 38 -4.05 6.59 11.55
CA ASP A 38 -3.95 5.59 10.48
C ASP A 38 -3.68 6.23 9.12
N ALA A 39 -2.93 5.50 8.29
CA ALA A 39 -2.76 5.78 6.87
C ALA A 39 -2.91 4.49 6.04
N HIS A 40 -3.06 4.61 4.73
CA HIS A 40 -3.11 3.46 3.83
C HIS A 40 -2.44 3.77 2.48
N CYS A 41 -2.04 2.73 1.76
CA CYS A 41 -1.55 2.81 0.39
C CYS A 41 -2.27 1.75 -0.44
N ALA A 42 -2.90 2.15 -1.53
CA ALA A 42 -3.54 1.26 -2.48
C ALA A 42 -3.05 1.61 -3.89
N LYS A 43 -2.23 0.74 -4.48
CA LYS A 43 -1.70 0.92 -5.84
C LYS A 43 -1.90 -0.34 -6.66
N VAL A 44 -2.48 -0.16 -7.83
CA VAL A 44 -2.62 -1.19 -8.84
C VAL A 44 -1.72 -0.82 -10.00
N GLY A 45 -0.86 -1.76 -10.42
CA GLY A 45 0.22 -1.50 -11.36
C GLY A 45 1.40 -0.79 -10.71
N LEU A 46 2.51 -1.51 -10.52
CA LEU A 46 3.73 -0.95 -9.95
C LEU A 46 4.71 -0.49 -11.04
N PRO A 47 5.53 0.55 -10.79
CA PRO A 47 6.59 0.94 -11.72
C PRO A 47 7.54 -0.22 -12.02
N GLY A 48 7.72 -0.57 -13.30
CA GLY A 48 8.56 -1.70 -13.72
C GLY A 48 7.95 -3.10 -13.49
N LEU A 49 6.81 -3.18 -12.80
CA LEU A 49 6.06 -4.41 -12.52
C LEU A 49 4.56 -4.16 -12.72
N PRO A 50 4.10 -3.92 -13.97
CA PRO A 50 2.74 -3.47 -14.24
C PRO A 50 1.67 -4.50 -13.81
N GLU A 51 2.00 -5.78 -13.78
CA GLU A 51 1.09 -6.86 -13.34
C GLU A 51 0.98 -6.96 -11.81
N TRP A 52 1.82 -6.25 -11.06
CA TRP A 52 1.82 -6.29 -9.60
C TRP A 52 0.96 -5.19 -8.99
N SER A 53 0.44 -5.44 -7.78
CA SER A 53 -0.33 -4.48 -6.99
C SER A 53 0.19 -4.47 -5.56
N PHE A 54 0.04 -3.33 -4.87
CA PHE A 54 0.46 -3.14 -3.48
C PHE A 54 -0.66 -2.50 -2.67
N PHE A 55 -1.01 -3.13 -1.54
CA PHE A 55 -2.01 -2.65 -0.60
C PHE A 55 -1.45 -2.74 0.82
N ALA A 56 -1.56 -1.67 1.59
CA ALA A 56 -1.08 -1.63 2.97
C ALA A 56 -1.92 -0.69 3.84
N VAL A 57 -2.04 -1.05 5.12
CA VAL A 57 -2.64 -0.23 6.19
C VAL A 57 -1.58 0.00 7.25
N PHE A 58 -1.49 1.21 7.75
CA PHE A 58 -0.50 1.64 8.72
C PHE A 58 -1.21 2.21 9.94
N ASP A 59 -1.15 1.48 11.06
CA ASP A 59 -1.67 1.90 12.37
C ASP A 59 -0.59 2.74 13.07
N GLY A 60 -0.78 4.06 13.07
CA GLY A 60 0.13 5.01 13.69
C GLY A 60 -0.01 5.03 15.21
N HIS A 61 1.08 5.36 15.91
CA HIS A 61 1.04 5.59 17.35
C HIS A 61 1.99 6.71 17.75
N ALA A 62 1.56 7.51 18.75
CA ALA A 62 2.31 8.67 19.25
C ALA A 62 2.61 9.71 18.15
N GLY A 63 1.65 9.91 17.24
CA GLY A 63 1.71 10.82 16.10
C GLY A 63 1.49 10.09 14.76
N ALA A 64 0.83 10.78 13.82
CA ALA A 64 0.55 10.27 12.48
C ALA A 64 1.74 10.33 11.50
N TYR A 65 2.89 10.90 11.91
CA TYR A 65 4.01 11.15 11.00
C TYR A 65 4.55 9.86 10.37
N VAL A 66 4.81 8.82 11.17
CA VAL A 66 5.43 7.59 10.68
C VAL A 66 4.48 6.81 9.78
N SER A 67 3.20 6.68 10.14
CA SER A 67 2.19 6.00 9.32
C SER A 67 1.99 6.70 7.98
N ALA A 68 1.87 8.04 7.98
CA ALA A 68 1.81 8.84 6.75
C ALA A 68 3.06 8.68 5.89
N HIS A 69 4.25 8.78 6.50
CA HIS A 69 5.52 8.60 5.80
C HIS A 69 5.65 7.21 5.18
N CYS A 70 5.24 6.16 5.90
CA CYS A 70 5.23 4.80 5.37
C CYS A 70 4.23 4.63 4.21
N ALA A 71 3.03 5.20 4.29
CA ALA A 71 2.04 5.12 3.21
C ALA A 71 2.54 5.73 1.90
N GLU A 72 3.33 6.79 1.97
CA GLU A 72 3.93 7.45 0.81
C GLU A 72 5.19 6.74 0.31
N ASN A 73 6.05 6.24 1.21
CA ASN A 73 7.43 5.89 0.88
C ASN A 73 7.76 4.40 0.95
N LEU A 74 7.06 3.60 1.77
CA LEU A 74 7.45 2.20 2.03
C LEU A 74 7.55 1.38 0.74
N LEU A 75 6.57 1.53 -0.16
CA LEU A 75 6.60 0.84 -1.45
C LEU A 75 7.85 1.21 -2.25
N ASN A 76 8.16 2.49 -2.38
CA ASN A 76 9.34 2.94 -3.12
C ASN A 76 10.63 2.41 -2.48
N THR A 77 10.71 2.42 -1.15
CA THR A 77 11.84 1.85 -0.41
C THR A 77 12.01 0.36 -0.68
N ILE A 78 10.91 -0.42 -0.69
CA ILE A 78 10.95 -1.85 -1.01
C ILE A 78 11.47 -2.07 -2.44
N LEU A 79 10.90 -1.36 -3.43
CA LEU A 79 11.23 -1.49 -4.84
C LEU A 79 12.69 -1.11 -5.17
N GLN A 80 13.31 -0.28 -4.32
CA GLN A 80 14.69 0.19 -4.50
C GLN A 80 15.72 -0.65 -3.75
N THR A 81 15.31 -1.68 -2.99
CA THR A 81 16.27 -2.56 -2.31
C THR A 81 16.96 -3.50 -3.30
N ASP A 82 18.27 -3.74 -3.09
CA ASP A 82 19.06 -4.64 -3.96
C ASP A 82 18.41 -6.02 -4.06
N SER A 83 17.93 -6.58 -2.95
CA SER A 83 17.26 -7.88 -2.93
C SER A 83 16.00 -7.92 -3.79
N PHE A 84 15.24 -6.83 -3.85
CA PHE A 84 14.06 -6.75 -4.69
C PHE A 84 14.41 -6.55 -6.16
N LEU A 85 15.42 -5.72 -6.46
CA LEU A 85 15.92 -5.51 -7.81
C LEU A 85 16.47 -6.80 -8.41
N ASP A 86 17.24 -7.57 -7.64
CA ASP A 86 17.75 -8.89 -8.02
C ASP A 86 16.60 -9.86 -8.34
N TYR A 87 15.57 -9.87 -7.49
CA TYR A 87 14.37 -10.66 -7.73
C TYR A 87 13.65 -10.25 -9.02
N ALA A 88 13.43 -8.95 -9.24
CA ALA A 88 12.73 -8.44 -10.42
C ALA A 88 13.49 -8.74 -11.73
N ALA A 89 14.82 -8.64 -11.71
CA ALA A 89 15.67 -9.00 -12.83
C ALA A 89 15.61 -10.50 -13.14
N ALA A 90 15.65 -11.34 -12.10
CA ALA A 90 15.53 -12.79 -12.23
C ALA A 90 14.14 -13.21 -12.75
N ALA A 91 13.07 -12.59 -12.26
CA ALA A 91 11.70 -12.84 -12.69
C ALA A 91 11.49 -12.48 -14.17
N SER A 92 12.00 -11.32 -14.60
CA SER A 92 11.94 -10.88 -16.00
C SER A 92 12.67 -11.82 -16.96
N THR A 93 13.80 -12.40 -16.51
CA THR A 93 14.59 -13.36 -17.29
C THR A 93 13.89 -14.72 -17.44
N LYS A 94 13.10 -15.15 -16.45
CA LYS A 94 12.32 -16.39 -16.54
C LYS A 94 11.16 -16.26 -17.51
N LEU A 95 10.45 -15.13 -17.47
CA LEU A 95 9.32 -14.86 -18.36
C LEU A 95 9.74 -14.82 -19.84
N SER A 96 10.92 -14.26 -20.14
CA SER A 96 11.45 -14.24 -21.51
C SER A 96 11.91 -15.62 -22.01
N LYS A 97 12.35 -16.51 -21.11
CA LYS A 97 12.74 -17.88 -21.46
C LYS A 97 11.52 -18.78 -21.71
N GLU A 98 10.48 -18.70 -20.88
CA GLU A 98 9.24 -19.48 -21.07
C GLU A 98 8.53 -19.15 -22.38
N ASN A 99 8.50 -17.87 -22.76
CA ASN A 99 7.92 -17.44 -24.04
C ASN A 99 8.69 -17.93 -25.27
N ASN A 100 9.99 -18.23 -25.13
CA ASN A 100 10.83 -18.74 -26.22
C ASN A 100 10.85 -20.27 -26.34
N THR A 101 10.42 -21.02 -25.32
CA THR A 101 10.35 -22.49 -25.35
C THR A 101 9.02 -23.05 -25.84
N ASN A 102 7.99 -22.20 -25.98
CA ASN A 102 6.65 -22.59 -26.43
C ASN A 102 6.39 -22.28 -27.92
N ASN A 103 7.46 -22.06 -28.70
CA ASN A 103 7.44 -21.86 -30.15
C ASN A 103 8.43 -22.81 -30.83
#